data_AF-A0A925J9U3-F1
#
_entry.id   AF-A0A925J9U3-F1
#
_cell.length_a   1.000
_cell.length_b   1.000
_cell.length_c   1.000
_cell.angle_alpha   90.00
_cell.angle_beta   90.00
_cell.angle_gamma   90.00
#
_symmetry.space_group_name_H-M   'P 1'
#
loop_
_entity.id
_entity.type
_entity.pdbx_description
1 polymer ?
#
loop_
_entity_poly.entity_id
_entity_poly.type
_entity_poly.pdbx_seq_one_letter_code
_entity_poly.pdbx_strand_id
1 'polypeptide(L)'
;MNRNKFLRTCISAGIILALPFNMLANTVKKFREKKGFKVDAGKDRMNKSLSLFEGDTFDTKVSAADTEGDIYVFESRRIKEGGPSHHLHFEQDEWWYVLQGEFLIKVGDTTHHAKVGDSVFGPRMVPHSFAKIGEGEG
;
A
#
# COMPACT_ATOMS: atom_id res chain seq x y z
N MET A 1 41.16 -3.73 37.76
CA MET A 1 40.13 -2.97 37.01
C MET A 1 38.75 -3.37 37.52
N ASN A 2 37.94 -2.43 38.03
CA ASN A 2 36.67 -2.77 38.72
C ASN A 2 35.55 -3.01 37.69
N ARG A 3 35.22 -4.28 37.44
CA ARG A 3 34.31 -4.77 36.38
C ARG A 3 32.94 -4.06 36.36
N ASN A 4 32.44 -3.66 37.53
CA ASN A 4 31.15 -2.97 37.66
C ASN A 4 31.18 -1.52 37.15
N LYS A 5 32.35 -0.85 37.19
CA LYS A 5 32.51 0.48 36.57
C LYS A 5 32.57 0.37 35.05
N PHE A 6 33.27 -0.64 34.52
CA PHE A 6 33.38 -0.86 33.07
C PHE A 6 32.01 -1.16 32.41
N LEU A 7 31.23 -2.08 32.99
CA LEU A 7 29.88 -2.40 32.47
C LEU A 7 28.92 -1.22 32.51
N ARG A 8 28.96 -0.38 33.55
CA ARG A 8 28.10 0.81 33.64
C ARG A 8 28.46 1.88 32.60
N THR A 9 29.74 2.06 32.29
CA THR A 9 30.20 2.99 31.25
C THR A 9 29.81 2.53 29.83
N CYS A 10 29.80 1.21 29.57
CA CYS A 10 29.38 0.68 28.26
C CYS A 10 27.87 0.85 28.00
N ILE A 11 27.01 0.74 29.01
CA ILE A 11 25.55 0.85 28.86
C ILE A 11 25.11 2.30 28.61
N SER A 12 25.71 3.28 29.30
CA SER A 12 25.37 4.71 29.11
C SER A 12 25.88 5.28 27.78
N ALA A 13 27.00 4.79 27.25
CA ALA A 13 27.50 5.20 25.94
C ALA A 13 26.61 4.70 24.78
N GLY A 14 26.02 3.50 24.90
CA GLY A 14 25.14 2.93 23.87
C GLY A 14 23.81 3.67 23.70
N ILE A 15 23.25 4.21 24.78
CA ILE A 15 21.98 4.98 24.75
C ILE A 15 22.20 6.36 24.08
N ILE A 16 23.33 7.02 24.36
CA ILE A 16 23.64 8.35 23.81
C ILE A 16 23.95 8.29 22.30
N LEU A 17 24.51 7.17 21.80
CA LEU A 17 24.82 6.99 20.38
C LEU A 17 23.60 6.57 19.53
N ALA A 18 22.59 5.93 20.12
CA ALA A 18 21.39 5.47 19.39
C ALA A 18 20.27 6.53 19.28
N LEU A 19 20.18 7.44 20.24
CA LEU A 19 19.21 8.54 20.23
C LEU A 19 19.31 9.47 18.99
N PRO A 20 20.50 9.94 18.57
CA PRO A 20 20.59 10.80 17.40
C PRO A 20 20.23 10.07 16.11
N PHE A 21 20.46 8.76 16.01
CA PHE A 21 20.11 7.99 14.81
C PHE A 21 18.59 7.81 14.63
N ASN A 22 17.85 7.48 15.70
CA ASN A 22 16.39 7.36 15.62
C ASN A 22 15.70 8.72 15.42
N MET A 23 16.21 9.79 16.06
CA MET A 23 15.73 11.15 15.79
C MET A 23 16.02 11.58 14.36
N LEU A 24 17.23 11.34 13.85
CA LEU A 24 17.60 11.69 12.48
C LEU A 24 16.77 10.88 11.48
N ALA A 25 16.57 9.57 11.69
CA ALA A 25 15.73 8.71 10.84
C ALA A 25 14.27 9.19 10.78
N ASN A 26 13.67 9.59 11.90
CA ASN A 26 12.34 10.22 11.92
C ASN A 26 12.32 11.62 11.30
N THR A 27 13.48 12.28 11.22
CA THR A 27 13.65 13.63 10.64
C THR A 27 14.05 13.58 9.17
N VAL A 28 14.39 12.42 8.59
CA VAL A 28 14.56 12.24 7.14
C VAL A 28 13.17 12.26 6.47
N LYS A 29 12.58 13.45 6.53
CA LYS A 29 11.60 14.03 5.60
C LYS A 29 10.29 13.28 5.44
N LYS A 30 9.50 13.33 6.51
CA LYS A 30 8.03 13.33 6.43
C LYS A 30 7.58 14.61 5.71
N PHE A 31 7.38 14.53 4.41
CA PHE A 31 6.81 15.62 3.63
C PHE A 31 5.36 15.28 3.28
N ARG A 32 4.43 15.58 4.18
CA ARG A 32 3.02 15.64 3.76
C ARG A 32 2.84 16.74 2.73
N GLU A 33 2.28 16.40 1.59
CA GLU A 33 1.86 17.38 0.59
C GLU A 33 0.84 18.33 1.24
N LYS A 34 1.02 19.64 1.03
CA LYS A 34 0.20 20.70 1.65
C LYS A 34 -0.82 21.29 0.69
N LYS A 35 -0.71 20.99 -0.60
CA LYS A 35 -1.64 21.46 -1.63
C LYS A 35 -2.43 20.29 -2.19
N GLY A 36 -3.72 20.52 -2.41
CA GLY A 36 -4.52 19.60 -3.22
C GLY A 36 -3.98 19.58 -4.65
N PHE A 37 -4.14 18.43 -5.30
CA PHE A 37 -3.76 18.25 -6.70
C PHE A 37 -4.82 17.42 -7.43
N LYS A 38 -4.79 17.51 -8.76
CA LYS A 38 -5.60 16.70 -9.64
C LYS A 38 -4.69 15.79 -10.45
N VAL A 39 -5.10 14.53 -10.61
CA VAL A 39 -4.53 13.59 -11.59
C VAL A 39 -5.59 13.38 -12.65
N ASP A 40 -5.25 13.60 -13.92
CA ASP A 40 -6.20 13.40 -15.02
C ASP A 40 -6.59 11.92 -15.18
N ALA A 41 -7.74 11.67 -15.80
CA ALA A 41 -8.21 10.31 -16.08
C ALA A 41 -7.16 9.54 -16.92
N GLY A 42 -6.90 8.28 -16.55
CA GLY A 42 -5.89 7.45 -17.21
C GLY A 42 -4.43 7.93 -17.04
N LYS A 43 -4.17 8.86 -16.12
CA LYS A 43 -2.80 9.28 -15.77
C LYS A 43 -2.40 8.79 -14.38
N ASP A 44 -1.10 8.62 -14.23
CA ASP A 44 -0.42 8.38 -12.96
C ASP A 44 0.07 9.70 -12.34
N ARG A 45 0.08 9.77 -11.02
CA ARG A 45 0.49 10.90 -10.18
C ARG A 45 1.88 11.45 -10.52
N MET A 46 2.79 10.59 -10.94
CA MET A 46 4.16 10.92 -11.34
C MET A 46 4.40 10.74 -12.85
N ASN A 47 3.33 10.50 -13.63
CA ASN A 47 3.40 10.07 -15.03
C ASN A 47 4.30 8.84 -15.23
N LYS A 48 4.27 7.91 -14.26
CA LYS A 48 5.05 6.67 -14.24
C LYS A 48 4.15 5.48 -13.95
N SER A 49 3.19 5.24 -14.85
CA SER A 49 2.33 4.08 -14.81
C SER A 49 3.16 2.80 -14.71
N LEU A 50 2.79 1.94 -13.76
CA LEU A 50 3.41 0.63 -13.61
C LEU A 50 2.62 -0.38 -14.43
N SER A 51 3.33 -1.23 -15.18
CA SER A 51 2.74 -2.37 -15.87
C SER A 51 3.30 -3.66 -15.30
N LEU A 52 2.41 -4.52 -14.81
CA LEU A 52 2.74 -5.81 -14.21
C LEU A 52 1.89 -6.89 -14.89
N PHE A 53 2.18 -8.17 -14.61
CA PHE A 53 1.32 -9.31 -14.96
C PHE A 53 0.71 -9.25 -16.39
N GLU A 54 1.57 -9.35 -17.42
CA GLU A 54 1.15 -9.47 -18.82
C GLU A 54 0.12 -8.42 -19.31
N GLY A 55 0.28 -7.16 -18.88
CA GLY A 55 -0.45 -6.02 -19.43
C GLY A 55 -1.33 -5.27 -18.43
N ASP A 56 -1.45 -5.77 -17.20
CA ASP A 56 -2.14 -5.07 -16.14
C ASP A 56 -1.44 -3.75 -15.81
N THR A 57 -2.21 -2.69 -15.64
CA THR A 57 -1.68 -1.35 -15.33
C THR A 57 -2.07 -0.90 -13.93
N PHE A 58 -1.21 -0.09 -13.34
CA PHE A 58 -1.39 0.51 -12.02
C PHE A 58 -0.97 1.97 -12.11
N ASP A 59 -1.95 2.87 -12.04
CA ASP A 59 -1.76 4.31 -12.04
C ASP A 59 -1.98 4.84 -10.63
N THR A 60 -0.91 5.28 -9.97
CA THR A 60 -1.01 5.95 -8.67
C THR A 60 -1.83 7.22 -8.82
N LYS A 61 -2.81 7.42 -7.94
CA LYS A 61 -3.59 8.65 -7.83
C LYS A 61 -3.18 9.46 -6.62
N VAL A 62 -2.89 8.79 -5.50
CA VAL A 62 -2.34 9.38 -4.28
C VAL A 62 -1.22 8.47 -3.79
N SER A 63 -0.01 9.02 -3.66
CA SER A 63 1.14 8.27 -3.15
C SER A 63 1.15 8.27 -1.61
N ALA A 64 1.71 7.22 -1.01
CA ALA A 64 2.02 7.21 0.42
C ALA A 64 2.96 8.38 0.80
N ALA A 65 3.81 8.83 -0.12
CA ALA A 65 4.66 10.01 0.09
C ALA A 65 3.85 11.31 0.21
N ASP A 66 2.70 11.44 -0.48
CA ASP A 66 1.83 12.62 -0.37
C ASP A 66 1.19 12.71 1.03
N THR A 67 1.02 11.56 1.70
CA THR A 67 0.15 11.40 2.88
C THR A 67 0.89 10.95 4.13
N GLU A 68 2.22 10.93 4.11
CA GLU A 68 3.06 10.37 5.20
C GLU A 68 2.67 8.92 5.58
N GLY A 69 2.16 8.16 4.60
CA GLY A 69 1.77 6.76 4.77
C GLY A 69 0.32 6.53 5.18
N ASP A 70 -0.51 7.57 5.35
CA ASP A 70 -1.90 7.38 5.79
C ASP A 70 -2.75 6.62 4.78
N ILE A 71 -2.62 6.96 3.48
CA ILE A 71 -3.34 6.30 2.39
C ILE A 71 -2.47 6.20 1.14
N TYR A 72 -2.71 5.14 0.38
CA TYR A 72 -2.24 4.97 -0.99
C TYR A 72 -3.45 4.64 -1.86
N VAL A 73 -3.60 5.35 -2.98
CA VAL A 73 -4.73 5.16 -3.91
C VAL A 73 -4.16 4.99 -5.30
N PHE A 74 -4.60 3.94 -5.99
CA PHE A 74 -4.25 3.68 -7.38
C PHE A 74 -5.47 3.20 -8.14
N GLU A 75 -5.47 3.43 -9.44
CA GLU A 75 -6.39 2.83 -10.38
C GLU A 75 -5.68 1.66 -11.05
N SER A 76 -6.31 0.50 -11.07
CA SER A 76 -5.76 -0.69 -11.73
C SER A 76 -6.67 -1.13 -12.86
N ARG A 77 -6.08 -1.48 -14.00
CA ARG A 77 -6.78 -2.09 -15.13
C ARG A 77 -6.22 -3.47 -15.42
N ARG A 78 -7.12 -4.39 -15.72
CA ARG A 78 -6.86 -5.80 -15.97
C ARG A 78 -7.32 -6.20 -17.36
N ILE A 79 -6.41 -6.78 -18.11
CA ILE A 79 -6.69 -7.22 -19.49
C ILE A 79 -7.09 -8.69 -19.49
N LYS A 80 -6.52 -9.50 -18.60
CA LYS A 80 -6.80 -10.93 -18.48
C LYS A 80 -7.68 -11.24 -17.28
N GLU A 81 -8.36 -12.37 -17.35
CA GLU A 81 -9.03 -12.94 -16.19
C GLU A 81 -8.00 -13.35 -15.12
N GLY A 82 -8.43 -13.32 -13.86
CA GLY A 82 -7.58 -13.61 -12.72
C GLY A 82 -7.13 -12.35 -11.97
N GLY A 83 -6.12 -12.52 -11.13
CA GLY A 83 -5.62 -11.49 -10.23
C GLY A 83 -4.52 -12.02 -9.31
N PRO A 84 -4.15 -11.27 -8.26
CA PRO A 84 -3.06 -11.67 -7.39
C PRO A 84 -3.37 -12.98 -6.64
N SER A 85 -2.30 -13.71 -6.25
CA SER A 85 -2.44 -14.86 -5.37
C SER A 85 -3.06 -14.45 -4.03
N HIS A 86 -3.69 -15.40 -3.34
CA HIS A 86 -4.24 -15.17 -2.01
C HIS A 86 -3.14 -14.74 -1.02
N HIS A 87 -3.32 -13.59 -0.38
CA HIS A 87 -2.32 -12.95 0.47
C HIS A 87 -2.96 -12.14 1.60
N LEU A 88 -2.15 -11.58 2.50
CA LEU A 88 -2.61 -10.65 3.52
C LEU A 88 -1.59 -9.52 3.69
N HIS A 89 -2.06 -8.39 4.18
CA HIS A 89 -1.22 -7.27 4.62
C HIS A 89 -1.17 -7.24 6.14
N PHE A 90 -0.01 -6.95 6.71
CA PHE A 90 0.14 -6.87 8.17
C PHE A 90 -0.41 -5.55 8.73
N GLU A 91 -0.22 -4.45 7.99
CA GLU A 91 -0.45 -3.10 8.49
C GLU A 91 -1.43 -2.28 7.64
N GLN A 92 -1.82 -2.79 6.48
CA GLN A 92 -2.65 -2.06 5.52
C GLN A 92 -4.02 -2.72 5.38
N ASP A 93 -5.07 -1.92 5.52
CA ASP A 93 -6.38 -2.33 5.01
C ASP A 93 -6.40 -2.07 3.50
N GLU A 94 -7.14 -2.87 2.75
CA GLU A 94 -7.33 -2.69 1.31
C GLU A 94 -8.81 -2.47 1.00
N TRP A 95 -9.08 -1.57 0.05
CA TRP A 95 -10.43 -1.25 -0.38
C TRP A 95 -10.49 -1.24 -1.90
N TRP A 96 -11.49 -1.93 -2.44
CA TRP A 96 -11.73 -2.02 -3.88
C TRP A 96 -13.04 -1.32 -4.21
N TYR A 97 -13.04 -0.55 -5.30
CA TYR A 97 -14.24 0.04 -5.90
C TYR A 97 -14.23 -0.27 -7.39
N VAL A 98 -15.25 -0.96 -7.88
CA VAL A 98 -15.27 -1.44 -9.27
C VAL A 98 -15.71 -0.32 -10.20
N LEU A 99 -14.80 0.12 -11.07
CA LEU A 99 -15.06 1.16 -12.08
C LEU A 99 -15.55 0.57 -13.40
N GLN A 100 -15.08 -0.63 -13.76
CA GLN A 100 -15.42 -1.32 -15.00
C GLN A 100 -15.36 -2.84 -14.79
N GLY A 101 -16.11 -3.59 -15.59
CA GLY A 101 -16.11 -5.05 -15.54
C GLY A 101 -16.72 -5.62 -14.26
N GLU A 102 -16.34 -6.86 -13.95
CA GLU A 102 -16.82 -7.61 -12.79
C GLU A 102 -15.67 -8.38 -12.15
N PHE A 103 -15.73 -8.52 -10.83
CA PHE A 103 -14.69 -9.15 -10.03
C PHE A 103 -15.28 -10.11 -9.02
N LEU A 104 -14.59 -11.23 -8.79
CA LEU A 104 -14.74 -12.01 -7.57
C LEU A 104 -13.70 -11.54 -6.57
N ILE A 105 -14.14 -11.02 -5.42
CA ILE A 105 -13.26 -10.56 -4.35
C ILE A 105 -13.48 -11.43 -3.12
N LYS A 106 -12.47 -12.20 -2.75
CA LYS A 106 -12.49 -13.05 -1.56
C LYS A 106 -11.84 -12.31 -0.39
N VAL A 107 -12.54 -12.22 0.73
CA VAL A 107 -12.06 -11.66 2.01
C VAL A 107 -12.36 -12.67 3.11
N GLY A 108 -11.32 -13.27 3.68
CA GLY A 108 -11.44 -14.43 4.56
C GLY A 108 -12.23 -15.54 3.87
N ASP A 109 -13.30 -16.00 4.52
CA ASP A 109 -14.13 -17.09 4.01
C ASP A 109 -15.20 -16.65 3.01
N THR A 110 -15.46 -15.34 2.89
CA THR A 110 -16.52 -14.81 2.03
C THR A 110 -15.98 -14.42 0.65
N THR A 111 -16.70 -14.80 -0.41
CA THR A 111 -16.44 -14.33 -1.77
C THR A 111 -17.58 -13.43 -2.21
N HIS A 112 -17.24 -12.19 -2.58
CA HIS A 112 -18.16 -11.21 -3.12
C HIS A 112 -18.06 -11.20 -4.63
N HIS A 113 -19.20 -11.23 -5.32
CA HIS A 113 -19.28 -10.89 -6.73
C HIS A 113 -19.57 -9.39 -6.84
N ALA A 114 -18.53 -8.62 -7.15
CA ALA A 114 -18.57 -7.16 -7.23
C ALA A 114 -18.68 -6.72 -8.70
N LYS A 115 -19.65 -5.86 -8.98
CA LYS A 115 -19.87 -5.23 -10.31
C LYS A 115 -19.65 -3.74 -10.22
N VAL A 116 -19.69 -3.06 -11.37
CA VAL A 116 -19.54 -1.60 -11.47
C VAL A 116 -20.40 -0.86 -10.43
N GLY A 117 -19.74 -0.01 -9.64
CA GLY A 117 -20.36 0.77 -8.56
C GLY A 117 -20.34 0.10 -7.19
N ASP A 118 -19.99 -1.19 -7.11
CA ASP A 118 -19.84 -1.88 -5.83
C ASP A 118 -18.46 -1.59 -5.21
N SER A 119 -18.40 -1.73 -3.89
CA SER A 119 -17.15 -1.63 -3.14
C SER A 119 -17.00 -2.78 -2.15
N VAL A 120 -15.77 -3.24 -1.95
CA VAL A 120 -15.42 -4.31 -1.00
C VAL A 120 -14.27 -3.83 -0.12
N PHE A 121 -14.35 -4.09 1.19
CA PHE A 121 -13.31 -3.74 2.16
C PHE A 121 -12.64 -5.01 2.70
N GLY A 122 -11.32 -5.07 2.59
CA GLY A 122 -10.46 -6.11 3.11
C GLY A 122 -9.63 -5.59 4.29
N PRO A 123 -10.00 -5.89 5.55
CA PRO A 123 -9.21 -5.44 6.69
C PRO A 123 -7.83 -6.12 6.71
N ARG A 124 -6.84 -5.41 7.26
CA ARG A 124 -5.49 -5.94 7.53
C ARG A 124 -5.58 -7.22 8.36
N MET A 125 -4.56 -8.07 8.22
CA MET A 125 -4.49 -9.38 8.88
C MET A 125 -5.61 -10.38 8.48
N VAL A 126 -6.46 -10.03 7.51
CA VAL A 126 -7.42 -10.96 6.91
C VAL A 126 -6.99 -11.30 5.49
N PRO A 127 -6.72 -12.58 5.18
CA PRO A 127 -6.35 -12.99 3.84
C PRO A 127 -7.40 -12.64 2.78
N HIS A 128 -6.95 -12.14 1.64
CA HIS A 128 -7.80 -11.73 0.54
C HIS A 128 -7.13 -11.93 -0.83
N SER A 129 -7.96 -11.86 -1.86
CA SER A 129 -7.58 -11.91 -3.27
C SER A 129 -8.75 -11.42 -4.10
N PHE A 130 -8.48 -10.90 -5.30
CA PHE A 130 -9.51 -10.66 -6.29
C PHE A 130 -9.16 -11.35 -7.61
N ALA A 131 -10.17 -11.59 -8.42
CA ALA A 131 -10.02 -12.04 -9.80
C ALA A 131 -11.00 -11.25 -10.67
N LYS A 132 -10.48 -10.63 -11.75
CA LYS A 132 -11.33 -10.18 -12.85
C LYS A 132 -11.98 -11.42 -13.48
N ILE A 133 -13.28 -11.32 -13.75
CA ILE A 133 -14.02 -12.35 -14.47
C ILE A 133 -14.62 -11.77 -15.76
N GLY A 134 -14.77 -12.62 -16.78
CA GLY A 134 -15.37 -12.23 -18.05
C GLY A 134 -14.41 -11.55 -19.02
N GLU A 135 -14.93 -11.33 -20.24
CA GLU A 135 -14.20 -10.72 -21.35
C GLU A 135 -14.08 -9.20 -21.20
N GLY A 136 -13.16 -8.59 -21.94
CA GLY A 136 -12.94 -7.14 -21.96
C GLY A 136 -11.98 -6.65 -20.86
N GLU A 137 -11.89 -5.32 -20.72
CA GLU A 137 -11.10 -4.65 -19.67
C GLU A 137 -11.93 -4.53 -18.39
N GLY A 138 -11.28 -4.70 -17.23
CA GLY A 138 -11.87 -4.49 -15.90
C GLY A 138 -10.91 -3.77 -14.97
#